data_AF-A0A261DA31-F1
#
_entry.id   AF-A0A261DA31-F1
#
_cell.length_a   1.000
_cell.length_b   1.000
_cell.length_c   1.000
_cell.angle_alpha   90.00
_cell.angle_beta   90.00
_cell.angle_gamma   90.00
#
_symmetry.space_group_name_H-M   'P 1'
#
loop_
_entity.id
_entity.type
_entity.pdbx_description
1 polymer ?
#
loop_
_entity_poly.entity_id
_entity_poly.type
_entity_poly.pdbx_seq_one_letter_code
_entity_poly.pdbx_strand_id
1 'polypeptide(L)' 'MLNLEQYTFRLYLGSEEQIADPLIAATDPQGQVPAFRGLSYAVFEELPLADFNNSIPNFSFEVTRKANITSIRDKG' A
#
# COMPACT_ATOMS: atom_id res chain seq x y z
N MET A 1 -16.08 4.22 11.00
CA MET A 1 -15.39 3.91 9.74
C MET A 1 -14.49 5.09 9.42
N LEU A 2 -13.21 4.87 9.14
CA LEU A 2 -12.26 5.95 8.83
C LEU A 2 -12.58 6.52 7.45
N ASN A 3 -12.66 7.85 7.30
CA ASN A 3 -12.77 8.48 5.99
C ASN A 3 -11.37 8.76 5.44
N LEU A 4 -10.96 8.00 4.42
CA LEU A 4 -9.63 8.12 3.81
C LEU A 4 -9.44 9.44 3.04
N GLU A 5 -10.51 10.15 2.67
CA GLU A 5 -10.43 11.46 2.00
C GLU A 5 -9.78 12.54 2.89
N GLN A 6 -9.67 12.28 4.20
CA GLN A 6 -9.11 13.20 5.18
C GLN A 6 -7.60 13.01 5.38
N TYR A 7 -6.98 12.02 4.71
CA TYR A 7 -5.59 11.67 4.93
C TYR A 7 -4.83 11.59 3.60
N THR A 8 -3.58 12.04 3.64
CA THR A 8 -2.64 11.78 2.54
C THR A 8 -2.21 10.32 2.62
N PHE A 9 -2.59 9.53 1.62
CA PHE A 9 -2.14 8.15 1.51
C PHE A 9 -1.86 7.76 0.06
N ARG A 10 -1.02 6.75 -0.12
CA ARG A 10 -0.72 6.10 -1.40
C ARG A 10 -1.05 4.63 -1.30
N LEU A 11 -1.75 4.11 -2.31
CA LEU A 11 -2.03 2.69 -2.45
C LEU A 11 -1.18 2.09 -3.57
N TYR A 12 -0.43 1.06 -3.22
CA TYR A 12 0.33 0.22 -4.13
C TYR A 12 -0.44 -1.08 -4.33
N LEU A 13 -0.74 -1.43 -5.58
CA LEU A 13 -1.57 -2.60 -5.89
C LEU A 13 -0.78 -3.91 -5.94
N GLY A 14 0.55 -3.88 -5.82
CA GLY A 14 1.39 -5.07 -5.82
C GLY A 14 1.78 -5.55 -7.20
N SER A 15 1.97 -4.65 -8.17
CA SER A 15 2.48 -5.05 -9.49
C SER A 15 3.96 -5.46 -9.40
N GLU A 16 4.42 -6.27 -10.35
CA GLU A 16 5.83 -6.66 -10.41
C GLU A 16 6.74 -5.51 -10.88
N GLU A 17 6.16 -4.50 -11.52
CA GLU A 17 6.84 -3.30 -12.01
C GLU A 17 6.83 -2.15 -11.00
N GLN A 18 6.12 -2.29 -9.89
CA GLN A 18 6.04 -1.21 -8.91
C GLN A 18 7.41 -0.90 -8.30
N ILE A 19 7.60 0.37 -7.99
CA ILE A 19 8.81 0.90 -7.35
C ILE A 19 8.58 1.10 -5.85
N ALA A 20 9.67 1.18 -5.10
CA ALA A 20 9.63 1.51 -3.68
C ALA A 20 8.94 2.87 -3.44
N ASP A 21 8.20 2.96 -2.34
CA ASP A 21 7.61 4.23 -1.91
C ASP A 21 8.74 5.23 -1.56
N PRO A 22 8.66 6.49 -2.03
CA PRO A 22 9.72 7.46 -1.83
C PRO A 22 9.92 7.86 -0.35
N LEU A 23 8.86 7.87 0.48
CA LEU A 23 9.01 8.13 1.91
C LEU A 23 9.69 6.96 2.61
N ILE A 24 9.32 5.73 2.28
CA ILE A 24 9.99 4.55 2.80
C ILE A 24 11.46 4.56 2.36
N ALA A 25 11.73 4.83 1.08
CA ALA A 25 13.09 4.89 0.56
C ALA A 25 13.93 5.98 1.23
N ALA A 26 13.34 7.13 1.56
CA ALA A 26 14.02 8.22 2.26
C ALA A 26 14.47 7.84 3.69
N THR A 27 13.92 6.78 4.29
CA THR A 27 14.38 6.27 5.60
C THR A 27 15.74 5.57 5.54
N ASP A 28 16.14 5.10 4.35
CA ASP A 28 17.44 4.50 4.10
C ASP A 28 18.31 5.46 3.25
N PRO A 29 19.45 5.95 3.76
CA PRO A 29 20.34 6.85 3.01
C PRO A 29 20.86 6.27 1.69
N GLN A 30 20.87 4.94 1.52
CA GLN A 30 21.26 4.26 0.29
C GLN A 30 20.05 3.92 -0.60
N GLY A 31 18.82 4.20 -0.14
CA GLY A 31 17.58 3.87 -0.83
C GLY A 31 17.34 2.37 -0.99
N GLN A 32 17.99 1.52 -0.18
CA GLN A 32 17.95 0.06 -0.30
C GLN A 32 16.73 -0.54 0.39
N VAL A 33 15.54 -0.05 0.03
CA VAL A 33 14.27 -0.56 0.54
C VAL A 33 13.59 -1.47 -0.49
N PRO A 34 12.86 -2.51 -0.05
CA PRO A 34 12.13 -3.36 -0.97
C PRO A 34 10.98 -2.58 -1.63
N ALA A 35 10.72 -2.85 -2.92
CA ALA A 35 9.56 -2.34 -3.63
C ALA A 35 8.26 -3.12 -3.33
N PHE A 36 8.32 -4.13 -2.44
CA PHE A 36 7.20 -4.99 -2.06
C PHE A 36 6.39 -5.54 -3.25
N ARG A 37 7.05 -5.86 -4.37
CA ARG A 37 6.40 -6.40 -5.59
C ARG A 37 5.59 -7.66 -5.26
N GLY A 38 4.45 -7.82 -5.92
CA GLY A 38 3.49 -8.89 -5.63
C GLY A 38 2.66 -8.67 -4.36
N LEU A 39 2.95 -7.64 -3.55
CA LEU A 39 2.20 -7.29 -2.34
C LEU A 39 1.50 -5.94 -2.50
N SER A 40 0.20 -5.91 -2.25
CA SER A 40 -0.55 -4.66 -2.13
C SER A 40 -0.33 -4.06 -0.74
N TYR A 41 -0.01 -2.76 -0.68
CA TYR A 41 0.20 -2.04 0.58
C TYR A 41 -0.23 -0.58 0.48
N ALA A 42 -0.56 0.03 1.61
CA ALA A 42 -0.88 1.45 1.71
C ALA A 42 0.13 2.16 2.61
N VAL A 43 0.54 3.37 2.21
CA VAL A 43 1.41 4.25 2.99
C VAL A 43 0.60 5.48 3.36
N PHE A 44 0.48 5.75 4.66
CA PHE A 44 -0.08 7.00 5.18
C PHE A 44 1.05 7.98 5.45
N GLU A 45 0.89 9.20 4.97
CA GLU A 45 1.84 10.29 5.19
C GLU A 45 1.31 11.21 6.29
N GLU A 46 2.15 11.46 7.30
CA GLU A 46 1.87 12.38 8.41
C GLU A 46 0.49 12.17 9.07
N LEU A 47 0.14 10.91 9.36
CA LEU A 47 -1.12 10.59 10.06
C LEU A 47 -1.18 11.32 11.43
N PRO A 48 -2.16 12.21 11.66
CA PRO A 48 -2.25 12.97 12.91
C PRO A 48 -2.70 12.09 14.07
N LEU A 49 -1.74 11.50 14.79
CA LEU A 49 -2.02 10.60 15.91
C LEU A 49 -2.76 11.27 17.08
N ALA A 50 -2.76 12.61 17.15
CA ALA A 50 -3.54 13.36 18.12
C ALA A 50 -5.05 13.02 18.04
N ASP A 51 -5.55 12.73 16.84
CA ASP A 51 -6.94 12.32 16.61
C ASP A 51 -7.23 10.89 17.12
N PHE A 52 -6.18 10.14 17.47
CA PHE A 52 -6.21 8.72 17.84
C PHE A 52 -5.59 8.46 19.22
N ASN A 53 -5.74 9.38 20.17
CA ASN A 53 -5.16 9.28 21.52
C ASN A 53 -3.64 9.01 21.50
N ASN A 54 -2.93 9.63 20.56
CA ASN A 54 -1.49 9.46 20.34
C ASN A 54 -1.06 8.00 20.13
N SER A 55 -1.94 7.17 19.58
CA SER A 55 -1.68 5.76 19.30
C SER A 55 -2.00 5.44 17.85
N ILE A 56 -1.31 4.47 17.27
CA ILE A 56 -1.63 3.98 15.92
C ILE A 56 -3.03 3.35 15.97
N PRO A 57 -3.98 3.80 15.13
CA PRO A 57 -5.32 3.23 15.15
C PRO A 57 -5.35 1.83 14.53
N ASN A 58 -6.37 1.06 14.87
CA ASN A 58 -6.67 -0.17 14.14
C ASN A 58 -7.27 0.18 12.79
N PHE A 59 -6.66 -0.34 11.73
CA PHE A 59 -7.17 -0.19 10.37
C PHE A 59 -7.97 -1.43 9.96
N SER A 60 -9.03 -1.20 9.20
CA SER A 60 -9.79 -2.26 8.55
C SER A 60 -10.08 -1.83 7.13
N PHE A 61 -9.78 -2.71 6.18
CA PHE A 61 -9.91 -2.43 4.75
C PHE A 61 -10.79 -3.49 4.11
N GLU A 62 -11.70 -3.04 3.25
CA GLU A 62 -12.33 -3.93 2.28
C GLU A 62 -11.43 -4.01 1.05
N VAL A 63 -10.92 -5.22 0.76
CA VAL A 63 -9.99 -5.43 -0.34
C VAL A 63 -10.63 -6.34 -1.38
N THR A 64 -10.71 -5.86 -2.61
CA THR A 64 -11.16 -6.65 -3.75
C THR A 64 -10.02 -6.78 -4.75
N ARG A 65 -9.78 -8.00 -5.22
CA ARG A 65 -8.78 -8.30 -6.26
C ARG A 65 -9.44 -9.13 -7.36
N LYS A 66 -9.22 -8.75 -8.62
CA LYS A 66 -9.61 -9.59 -9.75
C LYS A 66 -8.73 -10.83 -9.78
N ALA A 67 -9.34 -12.01 -9.80
CA ALA A 67 -8.59 -13.26 -9.92
C ALA A 67 -7.84 -13.29 -11.26
N ASN A 68 -6.55 -13.63 -11.20
CA ASN A 68 -5.74 -13.90 -12.37
C ASN A 68 -6.10 -15.30 -12.89
N ILE A 69 -7.26 -15.41 -13.54
CA ILE A 69 -7.70 -16.66 -14.16
C ILE A 69 -7.11 -16.69 -15.56
N THR A 70 -6.02 -17.43 -15.74
CA THR A 70 -5.59 -17.81 -17.09
C THR A 70 -6.59 -18.82 -17.64
N SER A 71 -7.36 -18.43 -18.65
CA SER A 71 -8.28 -19.35 -19.31
C SER A 71 -7.48 -20.45 -19.98
N ILE A 72 -7.86 -21.71 -19.72
CA ILE A 72 -7.29 -22.88 -20.39
C ILE A 72 -7.52 -22.84 -21.91
N ARG A 73 -8.48 -22.01 -22.38
CA ARG A 73 -8.77 -21.80 -23.80
C ARG A 73 -7.78 -20.88 -24.52
N ASP A 74 -6.97 -20.11 -23.78
CA ASP A 74 -6.00 -19.18 -24.38
C ASP A 74 -4.64 -19.84 -24.69
N LYS A 75 -4.51 -21.15 -24.46
CA LYS A 75 -3.31 -21.95 -24.78
C LYS A 75 -3.45 -22.77 -26.08
N GLY A 76 -4.27 -22.30 -27.02
CA GLY A 76 -4.47 -22.91 -28.34
C GLY A 76 -3.63 -22.25 -29.42
#